data_AF-D3RWQ3-F1
#
_entry.id   AF-D3RWQ3-F1
#
_cell.length_a   1.000
_cell.length_b   1.000
_cell.length_c   1.000
_cell.angle_alpha   90.00
_cell.angle_beta   90.00
_cell.angle_gamma   90.00
#
_symmetry.space_group_name_H-M   'P 1'
#
loop_
_entity.id
_entity.type
_entity.pdbx_description
1 polymer ?
#
loop_
_entity_poly.entity_id
_entity_poly.type
_entity_poly.pdbx_seq_one_letter_code
_entity_poly.pdbx_strand_id
1 'polypeptide(L)'
;MDEYDLKILNILKENARTPLSEIAKMVGLSRQTVKSRIEKLEKEGVIRKYTIEIAKDLENEVVLVVEEDDVKKILEAERVAEVLRVASNKFLVRLKAENLEEVREVVKSWKILDSYIVFEKWKKDEDVISVVSFRCDYCGKKLVDKPIVYKYHNRVYFLCCKTCLEEFKKLV
;
A
#
# COMPACT_ATOMS: atom_id res chain seq x y z
N MET A 1 16.44 -7.02 5.10
CA MET A 1 15.71 -7.28 3.85
C MET A 1 16.71 -7.26 2.71
N ASP A 2 16.84 -8.35 1.96
CA ASP A 2 17.77 -8.44 0.83
C ASP A 2 17.07 -8.18 -0.51
N GLU A 3 17.80 -8.28 -1.63
CA GLU A 3 17.24 -8.00 -2.95
C GLU A 3 16.07 -8.93 -3.33
N TYR A 4 16.12 -10.19 -2.91
CA TYR A 4 15.09 -11.18 -3.23
C TYR A 4 13.80 -10.91 -2.47
N ASP A 5 13.90 -10.53 -1.19
CA ASP A 5 12.74 -10.12 -0.39
C ASP A 5 11.97 -8.99 -1.09
N LEU A 6 12.68 -8.04 -1.68
CA LEU A 6 12.07 -6.93 -2.39
C LEU A 6 11.46 -7.33 -3.73
N LYS A 7 12.13 -8.20 -4.49
CA LYS A 7 11.57 -8.75 -5.73
C LYS A 7 10.25 -9.46 -5.42
N ILE A 8 10.21 -10.25 -4.34
CA ILE A 8 9.01 -10.92 -3.85
C ILE A 8 7.92 -9.91 -3.48
N LEU A 9 8.24 -8.89 -2.68
CA LEU A 9 7.30 -7.85 -2.28
C LEU A 9 6.70 -7.11 -3.50
N ASN A 10 7.52 -6.78 -4.50
CA ASN A 10 7.04 -6.15 -5.73
C ASN A 10 6.06 -7.06 -6.51
N ILE A 11 6.36 -8.35 -6.60
CA ILE A 11 5.46 -9.32 -7.26
C ILE A 11 4.12 -9.42 -6.50
N LEU A 12 4.18 -9.52 -5.17
CA LEU A 12 2.99 -9.60 -4.33
C LEU A 12 2.18 -8.30 -4.31
N LYS A 13 2.84 -7.13 -4.41
CA LYS A 13 2.15 -5.84 -4.53
C LYS A 13 1.36 -5.76 -5.83
N GLU A 14 1.95 -6.24 -6.93
CA GLU A 14 1.28 -6.26 -8.24
C GLU A 14 0.12 -7.28 -8.26
N ASN A 15 0.33 -8.46 -7.69
CA ASN A 15 -0.69 -9.48 -7.52
C ASN A 15 -0.39 -10.39 -6.32
N ALA A 16 -1.09 -10.15 -5.21
CA ALA A 16 -0.94 -10.91 -3.97
C ALA A 16 -1.29 -12.40 -4.12
N ARG A 17 -2.06 -12.78 -5.16
CA ARG A 17 -2.45 -14.17 -5.44
C ARG A 17 -1.45 -14.94 -6.30
N THR A 18 -0.32 -14.34 -6.66
CA THR A 18 0.71 -15.01 -7.47
C THR A 18 1.17 -16.30 -6.78
N PRO A 19 1.07 -17.48 -7.42
CA PRO A 19 1.47 -18.74 -6.80
C PRO A 19 2.94 -18.76 -6.40
N LEU A 20 3.27 -19.35 -5.25
CA LEU A 20 4.67 -19.45 -4.77
C LEU A 20 5.61 -20.09 -5.80
N SER A 21 5.12 -21.05 -6.59
CA SER A 21 5.88 -21.70 -7.66
C SER A 21 6.20 -20.74 -8.81
N GLU A 22 5.33 -19.78 -9.09
CA GLU A 22 5.53 -18.76 -10.11
C GLU A 22 6.48 -17.68 -9.59
N ILE A 23 6.28 -17.19 -8.36
CA ILE A 23 7.21 -16.27 -7.69
C ILE A 23 8.62 -16.86 -7.67
N ALA A 24 8.76 -18.13 -7.29
CA ALA A 24 10.04 -18.87 -7.29
C ALA A 24 10.73 -18.86 -8.66
N LYS A 25 9.99 -19.13 -9.75
CA LYS A 25 10.51 -19.03 -11.11
C LYS A 25 10.93 -17.59 -11.45
N MET A 26 10.12 -16.61 -11.06
CA MET A 26 10.32 -15.19 -11.35
C MET A 26 11.58 -14.62 -10.72
N VAL A 27 11.88 -15.02 -9.48
CA VAL A 27 13.05 -14.53 -8.72
C VAL A 27 14.25 -15.46 -8.78
N GLY A 28 14.12 -16.67 -9.36
CA GLY A 28 15.22 -17.64 -9.47
C GLY A 28 15.57 -18.36 -8.15
N LEU A 29 14.58 -18.57 -7.28
CA LEU A 29 14.75 -19.28 -6.00
C LEU A 29 13.89 -20.55 -5.95
N SER A 30 14.15 -21.44 -4.96
CA SER A 30 13.26 -22.57 -4.72
C SER A 30 11.94 -22.12 -4.08
N ARG A 31 10.85 -22.87 -4.32
CA ARG A 31 9.53 -22.62 -3.71
C ARG A 31 9.61 -22.53 -2.18
N GLN A 32 10.41 -23.39 -1.56
CA GLN A 32 10.60 -23.41 -0.10
C GLN A 32 11.30 -22.13 0.40
N THR A 33 12.28 -21.63 -0.35
CA THR A 33 12.99 -20.38 -0.01
C THR A 33 12.07 -19.16 -0.13
N VAL A 34 11.24 -19.10 -1.18
CA VAL A 34 10.26 -18.01 -1.31
C VAL A 34 9.26 -18.06 -0.16
N LYS A 35 8.76 -19.25 0.18
CA LYS A 35 7.82 -19.43 1.30
C LYS A 35 8.40 -18.92 2.62
N SER A 36 9.61 -19.35 2.98
CA SER A 36 10.23 -18.94 4.26
C SER A 36 10.52 -17.43 4.32
N ARG A 37 10.83 -16.81 3.18
CA ARG A 37 11.01 -15.35 3.09
C ARG A 37 9.70 -14.60 3.30
N ILE A 38 8.60 -15.04 2.67
CA ILE A 38 7.28 -14.43 2.88
C ILE A 38 6.86 -14.55 4.34
N GLU A 39 6.97 -15.75 4.94
CA GLU A 39 6.64 -15.98 6.36
C GLU A 39 7.49 -15.10 7.29
N LYS A 40 8.77 -14.90 6.97
CA LYS A 40 9.63 -13.98 7.71
C LYS A 40 9.15 -12.53 7.60
N LEU A 41 8.82 -12.06 6.39
CA LEU A 41 8.32 -10.70 6.15
C LEU A 41 6.99 -10.43 6.84
N GLU A 42 6.11 -11.44 6.92
CA GLU A 42 4.87 -11.38 7.68
C GLU A 42 5.16 -11.29 9.19
N LYS A 43 6.03 -12.15 9.70
CA LYS A 43 6.42 -12.17 11.13
C LYS A 43 7.09 -10.87 11.58
N GLU A 44 7.87 -10.24 10.71
CA GLU A 44 8.52 -8.95 10.96
C GLU A 44 7.57 -7.75 10.80
N GLY A 45 6.31 -7.97 10.40
CA GLY A 45 5.33 -6.91 10.20
C GLY A 45 5.58 -6.05 8.94
N VAL A 46 6.47 -6.51 8.05
CA VAL A 46 6.72 -5.90 6.74
C VAL A 46 5.52 -6.14 5.84
N ILE A 47 5.04 -7.39 5.76
CA ILE A 47 3.73 -7.71 5.17
C ILE A 47 2.71 -7.74 6.32
N ARG A 48 1.85 -6.73 6.38
CA ARG A 48 0.84 -6.62 7.46
C ARG A 48 -0.46 -7.36 7.15
N LYS A 49 -0.86 -7.37 5.88
CA LYS A 49 -2.10 -8.01 5.42
C LYS A 49 -2.07 -8.25 3.92
N TYR A 50 -2.88 -9.21 3.47
CA TYR A 50 -3.31 -9.33 2.08
C TYR A 50 -4.75 -8.86 1.98
N THR A 51 -5.04 -7.97 1.04
CA THR A 51 -6.36 -7.37 0.91
C THR A 51 -6.68 -7.11 -0.55
N ILE A 52 -7.94 -6.76 -0.81
CA ILE A 52 -8.40 -6.37 -2.14
C ILE A 52 -8.50 -4.85 -2.20
N GLU A 53 -8.21 -4.31 -3.37
CA GLU A 53 -8.59 -2.93 -3.70
C GLU A 53 -9.96 -2.96 -4.37
N ILE A 54 -10.90 -2.19 -3.83
CA ILE A 54 -12.27 -2.09 -4.35
C ILE A 54 -12.35 -0.81 -5.19
N ALA A 55 -12.83 -0.92 -6.43
CA ALA A 55 -12.88 0.20 -7.38
C ALA A 55 -13.83 1.34 -6.96
N LYS A 56 -14.78 1.07 -6.05
CA LYS A 56 -15.74 2.03 -5.55
C LYS A 56 -15.87 1.84 -4.03
N ASP A 57 -15.75 2.92 -3.27
CA ASP A 57 -16.19 2.90 -1.88
C ASP A 57 -17.71 2.67 -1.90
N LEU A 58 -18.13 1.57 -1.27
CA LEU A 58 -19.54 1.15 -1.24
C LEU A 58 -20.40 2.09 -0.38
N GLU A 59 -19.75 2.92 0.44
CA GLU A 59 -20.37 3.88 1.36
C GLU A 59 -19.91 5.30 0.99
N ASN A 60 -20.78 6.29 1.19
CA ASN A 60 -20.38 7.69 1.07
C ASN A 60 -19.42 8.03 2.22
N GLU A 61 -18.54 9.01 2.00
CA GLU A 61 -17.66 9.52 3.04
C GLU A 61 -17.93 10.98 3.34
N VAL A 62 -17.85 11.30 4.64
CA VAL A 62 -17.89 12.66 5.15
C VAL A 62 -16.62 12.90 5.94
N VAL A 63 -15.99 14.06 5.72
CA VAL A 63 -14.89 14.54 6.55
C VAL A 63 -15.45 15.58 7.52
N LEU A 64 -15.22 15.37 8.80
CA LEU A 64 -15.67 16.23 9.88
C LEU A 64 -14.47 16.90 10.54
N VAL A 65 -14.59 18.17 10.86
CA VAL A 65 -13.68 18.86 11.77
C VAL A 65 -14.30 18.77 13.16
N VAL A 66 -13.69 17.98 14.04
CA VAL A 66 -14.21 17.70 15.39
C VAL A 66 -13.30 18.31 16.43
N GLU A 67 -13.87 18.98 17.42
CA GLU A 67 -13.16 19.41 18.63
C GLU A 67 -13.46 18.46 19.78
N GLU A 68 -12.43 17.80 20.31
CA GLU A 68 -12.56 16.81 21.39
C GLU A 68 -11.24 16.73 22.18
N ASP A 69 -11.32 16.52 23.49
CA ASP A 69 -10.14 16.39 24.35
C ASP A 69 -9.67 14.93 24.43
N ASP A 70 -10.61 13.97 24.40
CA ASP A 70 -10.33 12.54 24.41
C ASP A 70 -10.61 11.87 23.06
N VAL A 71 -9.54 11.69 22.28
CA VAL A 71 -9.59 11.02 20.96
C VAL A 71 -10.19 9.61 21.02
N LYS A 72 -10.17 8.93 22.17
CA LYS A 72 -10.73 7.58 22.31
C LYS A 72 -12.23 7.55 21.98
N LYS A 73 -12.98 8.59 22.37
CA LYS A 73 -14.40 8.71 22.04
C LYS A 73 -14.68 8.72 20.54
N ILE A 74 -13.72 9.22 19.75
CA ILE A 74 -13.80 9.21 18.28
C ILE A 74 -13.40 7.84 17.75
N LEU A 75 -12.30 7.26 18.27
CA LEU A 75 -11.77 5.97 17.81
C LEU A 75 -12.68 4.77 18.13
N GLU A 76 -13.51 4.87 19.17
CA GLU A 76 -14.48 3.83 19.55
C GLU A 76 -15.71 3.78 18.63
N ALA A 77 -15.92 4.81 17.79
CA ALA A 77 -17.06 4.85 16.87
C ALA A 77 -16.82 3.95 15.63
N GLU A 78 -17.74 3.01 15.40
CA GLU A 78 -17.62 1.95 14.40
C GLU A 78 -17.43 2.44 12.95
N ARG A 79 -18.02 3.59 12.61
CA ARG A 79 -18.03 4.15 11.25
C ARG A 79 -16.85 5.08 10.94
N VAL A 80 -15.92 5.21 11.89
CA VAL A 80 -14.72 6.06 11.72
C VAL A 80 -13.68 5.28 10.92
N ALA A 81 -13.45 5.73 9.69
CA ALA A 81 -12.45 5.15 8.79
C ALA A 81 -11.04 5.69 9.06
N GLU A 82 -10.92 6.92 9.54
CA GLU A 82 -9.64 7.58 9.81
C GLU A 82 -9.79 8.78 10.75
N VAL A 83 -8.78 9.02 11.59
CA VAL A 83 -8.70 10.18 12.49
C VAL A 83 -7.33 10.82 12.36
N LEU A 84 -7.29 12.10 12.03
CA LEU A 84 -6.06 12.90 11.92
C LEU A 84 -6.14 14.05 12.92
N ARG A 85 -5.16 14.15 13.83
CA ARG A 85 -5.07 15.31 14.74
C ARG A 85 -4.44 16.48 13.98
N VAL A 86 -5.13 17.61 13.94
CA VAL A 86 -4.68 18.83 13.25
C VAL A 86 -4.35 20.00 14.18
N ALA A 87 -4.80 19.94 15.44
CA ALA A 87 -4.39 20.84 16.51
C ALA A 87 -4.49 20.13 17.88
N SER A 88 -4.19 20.82 18.98
CA SER A 88 -4.20 20.24 20.33
C SER A 88 -5.45 19.40 20.63
N ASN A 89 -6.63 19.91 20.31
CA ASN A 89 -7.93 19.26 20.52
C ASN A 89 -8.80 19.20 19.25
N LYS A 90 -8.21 19.37 18.05
CA LYS A 90 -8.96 19.34 16.79
C LYS A 90 -8.53 18.17 15.92
N PHE A 91 -9.53 17.50 15.33
CA PHE A 91 -9.36 16.33 14.51
C PHE A 91 -10.10 16.49 13.18
N LEU A 92 -9.50 15.95 12.12
CA LEU A 92 -10.21 15.58 10.91
C LEU A 92 -10.62 14.12 11.05
N VAL A 93 -11.91 13.87 10.98
CA VAL A 93 -12.49 12.52 11.12
C VAL A 93 -13.12 12.15 9.79
N ARG A 94 -12.64 11.07 9.18
CA ARG A 94 -13.22 10.51 7.97
C ARG A 94 -14.21 9.43 8.38
N LEU A 95 -15.48 9.66 8.08
CA LEU A 95 -16.59 8.80 8.49
C LEU A 95 -17.27 8.21 7.27
N LYS A 96 -17.61 6.92 7.33
CA LYS A 96 -18.35 6.20 6.29
C LYS A 96 -19.82 6.06 6.65
N ALA A 97 -20.70 6.46 5.75
CA ALA A 97 -22.15 6.38 5.94
C ALA A 97 -22.87 6.23 4.61
N GLU A 98 -23.99 5.52 4.61
CA GLU A 98 -24.85 5.39 3.43
C GLU A 98 -25.75 6.63 3.25
N ASN A 99 -26.12 7.27 4.36
CA ASN A 99 -27.05 8.40 4.38
C ASN A 99 -26.74 9.38 5.53
N LEU A 100 -27.39 10.55 5.49
CA LEU A 100 -27.20 11.61 6.50
C LEU A 100 -27.65 11.23 7.90
N GLU A 101 -28.62 10.32 8.04
CA GLU A 101 -29.15 9.93 9.34
C GLU A 101 -28.13 9.11 10.14
N GLU A 102 -27.41 8.22 9.46
CA GLU A 102 -26.29 7.49 10.07
C GLU A 102 -25.19 8.43 10.56
N VAL A 103 -24.85 9.46 9.77
CA VAL A 103 -23.85 10.46 10.17
C VAL A 103 -24.30 11.13 11.47
N ARG A 104 -25.56 11.59 11.53
CA ARG A 104 -26.12 12.25 12.71
C ARG A 104 -26.07 11.39 13.96
N GLU A 105 -26.38 10.10 13.83
CA GLU A 105 -26.39 9.19 14.98
C GLU A 105 -24.99 9.00 15.58
N VAL A 106 -23.95 8.90 14.74
CA VAL A 106 -22.57 8.75 15.22
C VAL A 106 -22.07 10.02 15.89
N VAL A 107 -22.36 11.18 15.31
CA VAL A 107 -21.75 12.46 15.72
C VAL A 107 -22.57 13.20 16.78
N LYS A 108 -23.69 12.64 17.24
CA LYS A 108 -24.66 13.30 18.13
C LYS A 108 -24.07 13.93 19.39
N SER A 109 -23.00 13.35 19.92
CA SER A 109 -22.31 13.81 21.13
C SER A 109 -21.05 14.63 20.86
N TRP A 110 -20.73 14.86 19.59
CA TRP A 110 -19.47 15.48 19.19
C TRP A 110 -19.64 16.96 18.89
N LYS A 111 -18.62 17.75 19.25
CA LYS A 111 -18.56 19.16 18.85
C LYS A 111 -17.97 19.26 17.44
N ILE A 112 -18.85 19.35 16.45
CA ILE A 112 -18.49 19.51 15.05
C ILE A 112 -18.28 21.00 14.75
N LEU A 113 -17.10 21.34 14.27
CA LEU A 113 -16.77 22.68 13.79
C LEU A 113 -17.13 22.86 12.31
N ASP A 114 -17.00 21.79 11.51
CA ASP A 114 -17.29 21.80 10.07
C ASP A 114 -17.50 20.38 9.52
N SER A 115 -18.16 20.26 8.36
CA SER A 115 -18.45 18.98 7.69
C SER A 115 -18.45 19.08 6.18
N TYR A 116 -17.81 18.12 5.51
CA TYR A 116 -17.63 18.08 4.06
C TYR A 116 -17.97 16.70 3.50
N ILE A 117 -18.82 16.63 2.48
CA ILE A 117 -19.06 15.40 1.73
C ILE A 117 -17.88 15.17 0.78
N VAL A 118 -17.35 13.96 0.78
CA VAL A 118 -16.25 13.57 -0.11
C VAL A 118 -16.83 13.06 -1.42
N PHE A 119 -16.72 13.88 -2.47
CA PHE A 119 -17.16 13.51 -3.83
C PHE A 119 -16.13 12.66 -4.56
N GLU A 120 -14.85 13.03 -4.45
CA GLU A 120 -13.75 12.39 -5.15
C GLU A 120 -12.57 12.20 -4.21
N LYS A 121 -11.81 11.12 -4.41
CA LYS A 121 -10.58 10.83 -3.70
C LYS A 121 -9.50 10.45 -4.68
N TRP A 122 -8.34 11.04 -4.52
CA TRP A 122 -7.13 10.63 -5.22
C TRP A 122 -6.18 10.01 -4.21
N LYS A 123 -5.82 8.75 -4.45
CA LYS A 123 -4.69 8.14 -3.76
C LYS A 123 -3.48 8.27 -4.66
N LYS A 124 -2.42 8.89 -4.14
CA LYS A 124 -1.09 8.66 -4.70
C LYS A 124 -0.70 7.26 -4.22
N ASP A 125 -0.11 6.47 -5.10
CA ASP A 125 0.36 5.11 -4.84
C ASP A 125 1.52 5.19 -3.82
N GLU A 126 1.19 5.33 -2.53
CA GLU A 126 2.11 5.59 -1.42
C GLU A 126 2.85 4.34 -0.94
N ASP A 127 2.51 3.18 -1.48
CA ASP A 127 3.28 1.95 -1.33
C ASP A 127 4.58 2.02 -2.16
N VAL A 128 5.28 3.14 -2.12
CA VAL A 128 6.70 3.17 -2.39
C VAL A 128 7.30 2.42 -1.21
N ILE A 129 7.77 1.19 -1.46
CA ILE A 129 8.83 0.61 -0.64
C ILE A 129 9.98 1.62 -0.76
N SER A 130 9.97 2.60 0.14
CA SER A 130 10.75 3.82 0.04
C SER A 130 12.19 3.44 0.29
N VAL A 131 12.96 3.52 -0.80
CA VAL A 131 14.40 3.35 -0.85
C VAL A 131 14.86 1.98 -0.37
N VAL A 132 14.74 0.99 -1.25
CA VAL A 132 15.60 -0.18 -1.12
C VAL A 132 16.50 -0.25 -2.33
N SER A 133 17.81 -0.29 -2.06
CA SER A 133 18.83 -0.28 -3.10
C SER A 133 18.84 -1.64 -3.80
N PHE A 134 17.96 -1.80 -4.78
CA PHE A 134 18.10 -2.87 -5.76
C PHE A 134 19.39 -2.65 -6.57
N ARG A 135 19.93 -3.70 -7.19
CA ARG A 135 20.92 -3.52 -8.26
C ARG A 135 20.22 -3.73 -9.60
N CYS A 136 20.64 -2.97 -10.61
CA CYS A 136 20.19 -3.19 -11.97
C CYS A 136 20.63 -4.58 -12.42
N ASP A 137 19.69 -5.42 -12.90
CA ASP A 137 19.98 -6.78 -13.37
C ASP A 137 20.86 -6.81 -14.64
N TYR A 138 21.08 -5.67 -15.29
CA TYR A 138 22.01 -5.52 -16.41
C TYR A 138 23.36 -4.92 -15.99
N CYS A 139 23.38 -3.69 -15.48
CA CYS A 139 24.65 -2.97 -15.22
C CYS A 139 25.16 -3.07 -13.78
N GLY A 140 24.41 -3.70 -12.87
CA GLY A 140 24.78 -3.89 -11.47
C GLY A 140 24.75 -2.63 -10.60
N LYS A 141 24.47 -1.44 -11.16
CA LYS A 141 24.37 -0.19 -10.39
C LYS A 141 23.23 -0.24 -9.37
N LYS A 142 23.44 0.37 -8.21
CA LYS A 142 22.37 0.57 -7.23
C LYS A 142 21.27 1.44 -7.82
N LEU A 143 20.03 1.00 -7.66
CA LEU A 143 18.82 1.72 -8.05
C LEU A 143 18.50 2.70 -6.93
N VAL A 144 18.58 3.98 -7.28
CA VAL A 144 18.22 5.11 -6.40
C VAL A 144 16.76 5.51 -6.63
N ASP A 145 16.28 5.33 -7.87
CA ASP A 145 14.93 5.64 -8.33
C ASP A 145 14.11 4.38 -8.62
N LYS A 146 12.81 4.58 -8.94
CA LYS A 146 11.89 3.50 -9.33
C LYS A 146 12.44 2.75 -10.56
N PRO A 147 12.71 1.44 -10.47
CA PRO A 147 13.27 0.69 -11.58
C PRO A 147 12.25 0.43 -12.68
N ILE A 148 12.77 0.25 -13.90
CA ILE A 148 12.01 -0.32 -15.02
C ILE A 148 11.87 -1.83 -14.76
N VAL A 149 10.64 -2.32 -14.67
CA VAL A 149 10.34 -3.74 -14.49
C VAL A 149 10.13 -4.39 -15.86
N TYR A 150 10.92 -5.41 -16.19
CA TYR A 150 10.83 -6.17 -17.44
C TYR A 150 10.56 -7.65 -17.17
N LYS A 151 9.53 -8.20 -17.82
CA LYS A 151 9.12 -9.61 -17.69
C LYS A 151 9.56 -10.39 -18.93
N TYR A 152 10.34 -11.45 -18.77
CA TYR A 152 10.79 -12.32 -19.88
C TYR A 152 11.00 -13.77 -19.43
N HIS A 153 10.49 -14.74 -20.20
CA HIS A 153 10.55 -16.19 -19.89
C HIS A 153 10.24 -16.53 -18.41
N ASN A 154 9.16 -15.96 -17.88
CA ASN A 154 8.73 -16.13 -16.48
C ASN A 154 9.76 -15.65 -15.44
N ARG A 155 10.65 -14.71 -15.79
CA ARG A 155 11.54 -13.98 -14.89
C ARG A 155 11.22 -12.50 -14.87
N VAL A 156 11.46 -11.86 -13.73
CA VAL A 156 11.32 -10.41 -13.56
C VAL A 156 12.68 -9.79 -13.35
N TYR A 157 12.96 -8.77 -14.16
CA TYR A 157 14.19 -8.02 -14.16
C TYR A 157 13.92 -6.55 -13.84
N PHE A 158 14.81 -5.94 -13.07
CA PHE A 158 14.76 -4.57 -12.59
C PHE A 158 15.94 -3.81 -13.21
N LEU A 159 15.63 -2.78 -14.00
CA LEU A 159 16.61 -2.07 -14.81
C LEU A 159 16.62 -0.58 -14.47
N CYS A 160 17.81 0.03 -14.46
CA CYS A 160 17.98 1.42 -13.99
C CYS A 160 17.55 2.50 -14.97
N CYS A 161 17.57 2.21 -16.28
CA CYS A 161 17.26 3.19 -17.32
C CYS A 161 16.87 2.50 -18.64
N LYS A 162 16.32 3.27 -19.60
CA LYS A 162 15.90 2.78 -20.92
C LYS A 162 17.05 2.10 -21.68
N THR A 163 18.27 2.63 -21.58
CA THR A 163 19.45 2.02 -22.22
C THR A 163 19.72 0.61 -21.68
N CYS A 164 19.66 0.41 -20.36
CA CYS A 164 19.81 -0.92 -19.78
C CYS A 164 18.70 -1.88 -20.24
N LEU A 165 17.46 -1.39 -20.43
CA LEU A 165 16.37 -2.20 -21.00
C LEU A 165 16.66 -2.63 -22.44
N GLU A 166 17.04 -1.69 -23.30
CA GLU A 166 17.28 -1.98 -24.71
C GLU A 166 18.45 -2.94 -24.91
N GLU A 167 19.55 -2.74 -24.18
CA GLU A 167 20.69 -3.66 -24.25
C GLU A 167 20.37 -5.03 -23.64
N PHE A 168 19.65 -5.07 -22.52
CA PHE A 168 19.27 -6.34 -21.90
C PHE A 168 18.38 -7.18 -22.82
N LYS A 169 17.44 -6.56 -23.54
CA LYS A 169 16.58 -7.23 -24.53
C LYS A 169 17.35 -7.91 -25.67
N LYS A 170 18.58 -7.48 -25.98
CA LYS A 170 19.41 -8.12 -27.01
C LYS A 170 20.10 -9.39 -26.51
N LEU A 171 20.21 -9.56 -25.19
CA LEU A 171 20.93 -10.65 -24.55
C LEU A 171 20.04 -11.82 -24.12
N VAL A 172 18.72 -11.62 -24.08
CA VAL A 172 17.76 -12.59 -23.57
C VAL A 172 16.84 -13.09 -24.67
#